data_AF-A0A1H4C0K4-F1
#
_entry.id   AF-A0A1H4C0K4-F1
#
_cell.length_a   1.000
_cell.length_b   1.000
_cell.length_c   1.000
_cell.angle_alpha   90.00
_cell.angle_beta   90.00
_cell.angle_gamma   90.00
#
_symmetry.space_group_name_H-M   'P 1'
#
loop_
_entity.id
_entity.type
_entity.pdbx_description
1 polymer ?
#
loop_
_entity_poly.entity_id
_entity_poly.type
_entity_poly.pdbx_seq_one_letter_code
_entity_poly.pdbx_strand_id
1 'polypeptide(L)'
;MIFLPRGIPVRQKVNPARINLPEAMEKLRKGDFTGYLRFDATQGSGVILFQGGQLISAVFAGTDGEKCLIAYDAIAKVFEISILGNAVLNIYRLSPDLVLCFHALLHGRYLQKGEDLNHFDVGSLLENIKNEGLTACLRVYAEDKTALIFYDQGYALGFCFDGRLEMEASADIERSVALLPGARLDVLEIRSADEIVLADLMGSADLGPIWQRTRKLLMEERRKREETAIRSQEQDQSSRRQHTLAVFKTIAANHIGKFGVSQVEKAFAAVSAEMTSADLEKFYLDLQHLARLVAGQTKISTMIAEMKKQHEHDR
;
A
#
# COMPACT_ATOMS: atom_id res chain seq x y z
N MET A 1 -10.40 7.43 2.85
CA MET A 1 -9.60 7.95 3.98
C MET A 1 -10.45 8.00 5.23
N ILE A 2 -9.85 7.77 6.40
CA ILE A 2 -10.52 7.85 7.71
C ILE A 2 -10.16 9.21 8.33
N PHE A 3 -11.18 10.03 8.58
CA PHE A 3 -11.04 11.34 9.21
C PHE A 3 -11.37 11.22 10.70
N LEU A 4 -10.32 11.23 11.52
CA LEU A 4 -10.40 11.21 12.97
C LEU A 4 -9.41 12.23 13.54
N PRO A 5 -9.80 12.98 14.58
CA PRO A 5 -8.89 13.81 15.33
C PRO A 5 -7.74 12.99 15.95
N ARG A 6 -6.55 13.59 15.99
CA ARG A 6 -5.35 13.01 16.63
C ARG A 6 -5.49 13.15 18.15
N GLY A 7 -5.37 12.05 18.88
CA GLY A 7 -5.29 12.08 20.35
C GLY A 7 -3.93 12.53 20.85
N ILE A 8 -3.62 12.26 22.13
CA ILE A 8 -2.28 12.51 22.68
C ILE A 8 -1.31 11.48 22.10
N PRO A 9 -0.24 11.88 21.40
CA PRO A 9 0.66 10.93 20.76
C PRO A 9 1.47 10.15 21.79
N VAL A 10 1.45 8.82 21.67
CA VAL A 10 2.30 7.90 22.45
C VAL A 10 3.54 7.52 21.66
N ARG A 11 3.35 7.19 20.37
CA ARG A 11 4.42 6.96 19.39
C ARG A 11 3.94 7.37 18.01
N GLN A 12 4.84 7.91 17.20
CA GLN A 12 4.51 8.38 15.85
C GLN A 12 5.58 7.96 14.86
N LYS A 13 5.19 7.93 13.58
CA LYS A 13 6.07 7.66 12.43
C LYS A 13 6.86 6.35 12.57
N VAL A 14 6.22 5.35 13.16
CA VAL A 14 6.83 4.03 13.38
C VAL A 14 6.67 3.20 12.10
N ASN A 15 7.75 2.55 11.65
CA ASN A 15 7.65 1.57 10.56
C ASN A 15 7.18 0.21 11.14
N PRO A 16 5.95 -0.24 10.83
CA PRO A 16 5.40 -1.46 11.40
C PRO A 16 6.05 -2.73 10.86
N ALA A 17 6.76 -2.71 9.72
CA ALA A 17 7.49 -3.87 9.21
C ALA A 17 8.65 -4.30 10.12
N ARG A 18 9.13 -3.40 10.99
CA ARG A 18 10.22 -3.66 11.92
C ARG A 18 9.73 -4.20 13.28
N ILE A 19 8.43 -4.41 13.43
CA ILE A 19 7.81 -4.78 14.71
C ILE A 19 6.93 -6.01 14.50
N ASN A 20 6.93 -6.92 15.47
CA ASN A 20 5.91 -7.96 15.54
C ASN A 20 4.61 -7.34 16.07
N LEU A 21 3.67 -7.00 15.18
CA LEU A 21 2.43 -6.31 15.55
C LEU A 21 1.57 -7.09 16.55
N PRO A 22 1.32 -8.41 16.38
CA PRO A 22 0.63 -9.20 17.41
C PRO A 22 1.23 -9.06 18.81
N GLU A 23 2.56 -9.16 18.95
CA GLU A 23 3.22 -9.00 20.25
C GLU A 23 3.12 -7.56 20.79
N ALA A 24 3.19 -6.55 19.91
CA ALA A 24 3.01 -5.16 20.31
C ALA A 24 1.58 -4.90 20.80
N MET A 25 0.58 -5.46 20.12
CA MET A 25 -0.84 -5.36 20.53
C MET A 25 -1.09 -6.11 21.84
N GLU A 26 -0.45 -7.25 22.06
CA GLU A 26 -0.53 -7.99 23.33
C GLU A 26 0.09 -7.19 24.50
N LYS A 27 1.15 -6.41 24.24
CA LYS A 27 1.69 -5.48 25.25
C LYS A 27 0.72 -4.35 25.57
N LEU A 28 0.00 -3.82 24.57
CA LEU A 28 -1.04 -2.81 24.79
C LEU A 28 -2.20 -3.39 25.60
N ARG A 29 -2.58 -4.63 25.32
CA ARG A 29 -3.59 -5.37 26.10
C ARG A 29 -3.21 -5.50 27.57
N LYS A 30 -1.99 -5.98 27.86
CA LYS A 30 -1.49 -6.14 29.25
C LYS A 30 -1.27 -4.83 29.99
N GLY A 31 -1.12 -3.73 29.26
CA GLY A 31 -0.91 -2.40 29.83
C GLY A 31 -2.19 -1.56 29.96
N ASP A 32 -3.37 -2.18 29.84
CA ASP A 32 -4.68 -1.54 29.90
C ASP A 32 -4.79 -0.29 29.01
N PHE A 33 -4.23 -0.38 27.80
CA PHE A 33 -4.17 0.76 26.89
C PHE A 33 -5.58 1.20 26.44
N THR A 34 -5.80 2.52 26.41
CA THR A 34 -7.03 3.15 25.90
C THR A 34 -6.65 4.21 24.88
N GLY A 35 -7.17 4.06 23.66
CA GLY A 35 -6.83 4.91 22.52
C GLY A 35 -6.92 4.15 21.21
N TYR A 36 -6.11 4.56 20.24
CA TYR A 36 -6.12 3.93 18.93
C TYR A 36 -4.76 3.89 18.24
N LEU A 37 -4.62 2.91 17.36
CA LEU A 37 -3.51 2.78 16.42
C LEU A 37 -4.03 3.19 15.04
N ARG A 38 -3.27 4.03 14.35
CA ARG A 38 -3.54 4.46 12.99
C ARG A 38 -2.41 4.02 12.09
N PHE A 39 -2.78 3.38 10.99
CA PHE A 39 -1.89 2.89 9.94
C PHE A 39 -2.23 3.65 8.67
N ASP A 40 -1.30 4.45 8.17
CA ASP A 40 -1.48 5.17 6.91
C ASP A 40 -0.57 4.54 5.84
N ALA A 41 -1.16 4.09 4.74
CA ALA A 41 -0.47 3.51 3.59
C ALA A 41 -1.01 4.09 2.28
N THR A 42 -0.30 3.87 1.17
CA THR A 42 -0.76 4.32 -0.16
C THR A 42 -2.08 3.68 -0.58
N GLN A 43 -2.36 2.46 -0.09
CA GLN A 43 -3.58 1.70 -0.40
C GLN A 43 -4.78 2.11 0.46
N GLY A 44 -4.59 2.95 1.49
CA GLY A 44 -5.65 3.31 2.42
C GLY A 44 -5.17 3.51 3.86
N SER A 45 -6.13 3.71 4.76
CA SER A 45 -5.87 3.93 6.18
C SER A 45 -6.59 2.88 7.03
N GLY A 46 -5.87 2.33 8.02
CA GLY A 46 -6.40 1.43 9.03
C GLY A 46 -6.44 2.07 10.41
N VAL A 47 -7.46 1.76 11.19
CA VAL A 47 -7.61 2.18 12.59
C VAL A 47 -7.96 0.97 13.45
N ILE A 48 -7.27 0.81 14.58
CA ILE A 48 -7.56 -0.20 15.59
C ILE A 48 -7.79 0.51 16.92
N LEU A 49 -8.96 0.32 17.52
CA LEU A 49 -9.37 0.92 18.80
C LEU A 49 -9.13 -0.04 19.97
N PHE A 50 -8.62 0.51 21.06
CA PHE A 50 -8.43 -0.17 22.33
C PHE A 50 -9.13 0.59 23.46
N GLN A 51 -9.77 -0.16 24.37
CA GLN A 51 -10.36 0.36 25.60
C GLN A 51 -9.95 -0.54 26.76
N GLY A 52 -9.20 -0.01 27.73
CA GLY A 52 -8.75 -0.77 28.89
C GLY A 52 -8.04 -2.06 28.51
N GLY A 53 -7.22 -2.03 27.46
CA GLY A 53 -6.51 -3.20 26.92
C GLY A 53 -7.33 -4.10 25.99
N GLN A 54 -8.65 -3.97 25.93
CA GLN A 54 -9.49 -4.75 25.01
C GLN A 54 -9.46 -4.16 23.61
N LEU A 55 -9.31 -5.01 22.58
CA LEU A 55 -9.41 -4.57 21.19
C LEU A 55 -10.87 -4.58 20.77
N ILE A 56 -11.48 -3.40 20.71
CA ILE A 56 -12.94 -3.26 20.55
C ILE A 56 -13.39 -2.96 19.11
N SER A 57 -12.48 -2.53 18.25
CA SER A 57 -12.79 -2.23 16.85
C SER A 57 -11.53 -2.26 15.99
N ALA A 58 -11.68 -2.73 14.76
CA ALA A 58 -10.69 -2.57 13.72
C ALA A 58 -11.41 -2.22 12.42
N VAL A 59 -10.91 -1.21 11.71
CA VAL A 59 -11.48 -0.72 10.46
C VAL A 59 -10.37 -0.41 9.49
N PHE A 60 -10.53 -0.77 8.22
CA PHE A 60 -9.63 -0.39 7.14
C PHE A 60 -10.42 0.21 5.99
N ALA A 61 -10.11 1.45 5.64
CA ALA A 61 -10.70 2.14 4.50
C ALA A 61 -9.67 2.24 3.37
N GLY A 62 -9.91 1.52 2.27
CA GLY A 62 -9.11 1.59 1.06
C GLY A 62 -9.20 2.94 0.35
N THR A 63 -8.28 3.16 -0.59
CA THR A 63 -8.37 4.20 -1.62
C THR A 63 -9.29 3.74 -2.75
N ASP A 64 -9.98 4.67 -3.42
CA ASP A 64 -10.74 4.44 -4.67
C ASP A 64 -11.92 3.44 -4.61
N GLY A 65 -12.91 3.73 -3.77
CA GLY A 65 -14.21 3.03 -3.82
C GLY A 65 -14.21 1.59 -3.31
N GLU A 66 -13.06 1.09 -2.82
CA GLU A 66 -12.98 -0.18 -2.11
C GLU A 66 -13.85 -0.17 -0.85
N LYS A 67 -14.48 -1.33 -0.59
CA LYS A 67 -15.35 -1.51 0.57
C LYS A 67 -14.53 -1.35 1.85
N CYS A 68 -15.11 -0.64 2.81
CA CYS A 68 -14.57 -0.58 4.17
C CYS A 68 -14.54 -1.98 4.79
N LEU A 69 -13.36 -2.42 5.22
CA LEU A 69 -13.19 -3.68 5.94
C LEU A 69 -13.33 -3.43 7.44
N ILE A 70 -13.85 -4.42 8.16
CA ILE A 70 -14.08 -4.33 9.60
C ILE A 70 -13.55 -5.59 10.31
N ALA A 71 -13.34 -5.48 11.62
CA ALA A 71 -12.92 -6.57 12.51
C ALA A 71 -11.70 -7.35 11.95
N TYR A 72 -11.79 -8.68 11.85
CA TYR A 72 -10.66 -9.51 11.44
C TYR A 72 -10.19 -9.25 10.00
N ASP A 73 -11.09 -8.87 9.09
CA ASP A 73 -10.72 -8.52 7.71
C ASP A 73 -9.86 -7.24 7.71
N ALA A 74 -10.23 -6.25 8.52
CA ALA A 74 -9.43 -5.04 8.71
C ALA A 74 -8.07 -5.35 9.35
N ILE A 75 -8.03 -6.21 10.37
CA ILE A 75 -6.77 -6.62 11.02
C ILE A 75 -5.86 -7.34 10.02
N ALA A 76 -6.39 -8.27 9.24
CA ALA A 76 -5.64 -8.98 8.22
C ALA A 76 -5.04 -8.01 7.18
N LYS A 77 -5.82 -7.03 6.73
CA LYS A 77 -5.34 -6.01 5.79
C LYS A 77 -4.29 -5.09 6.42
N VAL A 78 -4.47 -4.68 7.68
CA VAL A 78 -3.45 -3.92 8.44
C VAL A 78 -2.16 -4.71 8.58
N PHE A 79 -2.24 -6.02 8.83
CA PHE A 79 -1.06 -6.88 8.88
C PHE A 79 -0.36 -6.96 7.53
N GLU A 80 -1.10 -7.11 6.45
CA GLU A 80 -0.57 -7.15 5.08
C GLU A 80 0.25 -5.88 4.75
N ILE A 81 -0.36 -4.70 4.86
CA ILE A 81 0.31 -3.42 4.56
C ILE A 81 1.51 -3.16 5.49
N SER A 82 1.44 -3.69 6.71
CA SER A 82 2.51 -3.56 7.70
C SER A 82 3.70 -4.44 7.37
N ILE A 83 3.48 -5.69 6.97
CA ILE A 83 4.54 -6.62 6.55
C ILE A 83 5.22 -6.12 5.27
N LEU A 84 4.45 -5.56 4.34
CA LEU A 84 4.98 -4.98 3.11
C LEU A 84 5.84 -3.72 3.35
N GLY A 85 5.76 -3.10 4.52
CA GLY A 85 6.52 -1.90 4.87
C GLY A 85 6.03 -0.61 4.22
N ASN A 86 4.80 -0.63 3.68
CA ASN A 86 4.18 0.50 2.99
C ASN A 86 3.32 1.36 3.91
N ALA A 87 3.30 1.05 5.21
CA ALA A 87 2.47 1.72 6.20
C ALA A 87 3.30 2.51 7.21
N VAL A 88 2.72 3.59 7.72
CA VAL A 88 3.23 4.35 8.85
C VAL A 88 2.29 4.17 10.03
N LEU A 89 2.82 3.71 11.16
CA LEU A 89 2.07 3.52 12.40
C LEU A 89 2.21 4.74 13.31
N ASN A 90 1.05 5.25 13.75
CA ASN A 90 0.90 6.25 14.81
C ASN A 90 -0.01 5.70 15.92
N ILE A 91 0.34 5.95 17.18
CA ILE A 91 -0.39 5.48 18.36
C ILE A 91 -0.80 6.69 19.18
N TYR A 92 -2.09 6.81 19.45
CA TYR A 92 -2.68 7.94 20.16
C TYR A 92 -3.48 7.47 21.35
N ARG A 93 -3.34 8.16 22.49
CA ARG A 93 -4.13 7.95 23.70
C ARG A 93 -5.36 8.84 23.67
N LEU A 94 -6.47 8.30 24.17
CA LEU A 94 -7.77 8.98 24.31
C LEU A 94 -8.39 8.64 25.67
N SER A 95 -9.40 9.40 26.10
CA SER A 95 -10.26 9.01 27.21
C SER A 95 -11.15 7.82 26.82
N PRO A 96 -11.65 7.03 27.81
CA PRO A 96 -12.58 5.92 27.54
C PRO A 96 -13.82 6.36 26.75
N ASP A 97 -14.44 7.47 27.14
CA ASP A 97 -15.66 7.98 26.49
C ASP A 97 -15.40 8.34 25.03
N LEU A 98 -14.26 8.97 24.74
CA LEU A 98 -13.92 9.37 23.39
C LEU A 98 -13.62 8.15 22.49
N VAL A 99 -13.05 7.08 23.07
CA VAL A 99 -12.87 5.80 22.35
C VAL A 99 -14.21 5.19 21.96
N LEU A 100 -15.22 5.25 22.83
CA LEU A 100 -16.59 4.78 22.52
C LEU A 100 -17.23 5.62 21.42
N CYS A 101 -17.10 6.94 21.49
CA CYS A 101 -17.57 7.84 20.44
C CYS A 101 -16.90 7.55 19.09
N PHE A 102 -15.58 7.26 19.10
CA PHE A 102 -14.85 6.86 17.89
C PHE A 102 -15.32 5.51 17.37
N HIS A 103 -15.59 4.55 18.24
CA HIS A 103 -16.19 3.27 17.86
C HIS A 103 -17.53 3.49 17.16
N ALA A 104 -18.43 4.27 17.77
CA ALA A 104 -19.74 4.58 17.23
C ALA A 104 -19.64 5.27 15.85
N LEU A 105 -18.73 6.23 15.71
CA LEU A 105 -18.47 6.94 14.47
C LEU A 105 -17.97 6.02 13.35
N LEU A 106 -17.03 5.12 13.66
CA LEU A 106 -16.44 4.21 12.67
C LEU A 106 -17.44 3.20 12.11
N HIS A 107 -18.49 2.88 12.88
CA HIS A 107 -19.60 2.02 12.48
C HIS A 107 -20.89 2.78 12.14
N GLY A 108 -20.81 4.12 12.12
CA GLY A 108 -21.93 5.01 11.85
C GLY A 108 -22.41 4.94 10.41
N ARG A 109 -23.68 5.29 10.19
CA ARG A 109 -24.29 5.37 8.88
C ARG A 109 -24.29 6.81 8.40
N TYR A 110 -23.75 7.07 7.21
CA TYR A 110 -23.81 8.41 6.62
C TYR A 110 -25.26 8.79 6.30
N LEU A 111 -25.70 9.92 6.85
CA LEU A 111 -26.89 10.63 6.42
C LEU A 111 -26.54 11.58 5.27
N GLN A 112 -25.39 12.27 5.41
CA GLN A 112 -24.84 13.20 4.42
C GLN A 112 -23.32 13.07 4.40
N LYS A 113 -22.70 13.24 3.23
CA LYS A 113 -21.27 12.99 3.05
C LYS A 113 -20.65 13.99 2.09
N GLY A 114 -19.69 14.76 2.59
CA GLY A 114 -18.82 15.63 1.82
C GLY A 114 -19.49 16.92 1.36
N GLU A 115 -20.46 17.41 2.12
CA GLU A 115 -21.15 18.67 1.84
C GLU A 115 -20.19 19.84 1.98
N ASP A 116 -20.25 20.79 1.05
CA ASP A 116 -19.47 22.03 1.13
C ASP A 116 -20.08 22.94 2.20
N LEU A 117 -19.31 23.20 3.25
CA LEU A 117 -19.78 23.95 4.40
C LEU A 117 -20.20 25.38 4.04
N ASN A 118 -19.64 25.97 2.98
CA ASN A 118 -19.99 27.34 2.55
C ASN A 118 -21.40 27.45 1.97
N HIS A 119 -21.96 26.34 1.47
CA HIS A 119 -23.26 26.29 0.80
C HIS A 119 -24.29 25.47 1.58
N PHE A 120 -23.91 24.96 2.76
CA PHE A 120 -24.72 24.08 3.56
C PHE A 120 -25.37 24.84 4.72
N ASP A 121 -26.68 24.68 4.90
CA ASP A 121 -27.42 25.28 6.01
C ASP A 121 -27.23 24.47 7.30
N VAL A 122 -26.15 24.79 8.02
CA VAL A 122 -25.83 24.18 9.31
C VAL A 122 -26.91 24.49 10.36
N GLY A 123 -27.57 25.65 10.31
CA GLY A 123 -28.59 26.04 11.27
C GLY A 123 -29.78 25.10 11.24
N SER A 124 -30.35 24.91 10.06
CA SER A 124 -31.48 23.97 9.85
C SER A 124 -31.11 22.53 10.22
N LEU A 125 -29.87 22.09 9.93
CA LEU A 125 -29.40 20.76 10.33
C LEU A 125 -29.40 20.59 11.85
N LEU A 126 -28.86 21.57 12.58
CA LEU A 126 -28.81 21.52 14.05
C LEU A 126 -30.21 21.54 14.68
N GLU A 127 -31.14 22.31 14.10
CA GLU A 127 -32.54 22.28 14.50
C GLU A 127 -33.18 20.92 14.26
N ASN A 128 -32.93 20.29 13.10
CA ASN A 128 -33.44 18.97 12.79
C ASN A 128 -32.91 17.91 13.77
N ILE A 129 -31.62 17.91 14.08
CA ILE A 129 -31.01 17.01 15.06
C ILE A 129 -31.70 17.14 16.42
N LYS A 130 -31.95 18.38 16.85
CA LYS A 130 -32.61 18.66 18.11
C LYS A 130 -34.08 18.24 18.11
N ASN A 131 -34.83 18.60 17.06
CA ASN A 131 -36.27 18.36 16.97
C ASN A 131 -36.63 16.88 16.80
N GLU A 132 -35.81 16.15 16.04
CA GLU A 132 -35.99 14.70 15.82
C GLU A 132 -35.31 13.85 16.91
N GLY A 133 -34.55 14.46 17.81
CA GLY A 133 -33.83 13.74 18.87
C GLY A 133 -32.77 12.80 18.31
N LEU A 134 -32.02 13.23 17.30
CA LEU A 134 -31.05 12.36 16.64
C LEU A 134 -29.80 12.13 17.50
N THR A 135 -29.32 10.88 17.49
CA THR A 135 -27.98 10.54 17.98
C THR A 135 -27.03 10.52 16.78
N ALA A 136 -26.17 11.53 16.68
CA ALA A 136 -25.42 11.82 15.47
C ALA A 136 -24.02 12.34 15.76
N CYS A 137 -23.13 12.19 14.78
CA CYS A 137 -21.83 12.85 14.75
C CYS A 137 -21.74 13.76 13.54
N LEU A 138 -21.45 15.04 13.79
CA LEU A 138 -21.03 15.98 12.77
C LEU A 138 -19.53 15.92 12.65
N ARG A 139 -19.03 15.62 11.46
CA ARG A 139 -17.61 15.61 11.17
C ARG A 139 -17.26 16.71 10.20
N VAL A 140 -16.47 17.66 10.67
CA VAL A 140 -15.93 18.75 9.86
C VAL A 140 -14.46 18.47 9.58
N TYR A 141 -14.06 18.52 8.32
CA TYR A 141 -12.68 18.25 7.92
C TYR A 141 -12.23 19.17 6.80
N ALA A 142 -10.97 19.57 6.86
CA ALA A 142 -10.29 20.32 5.82
C ALA A 142 -8.84 19.86 5.80
N GLU A 143 -8.34 19.45 4.63
CA GLU A 143 -6.99 18.90 4.46
C GLU A 143 -6.68 17.77 5.46
N ASP A 144 -5.76 18.00 6.40
CA ASP A 144 -5.32 17.03 7.41
C ASP A 144 -5.94 17.24 8.80
N LYS A 145 -6.83 18.23 8.95
CA LYS A 145 -7.50 18.57 10.20
C LYS A 145 -8.92 18.02 10.24
N THR A 146 -9.34 17.57 11.41
CA THR A 146 -10.70 17.06 11.64
C THR A 146 -11.20 17.54 12.99
N ALA A 147 -12.46 17.96 13.01
CA ALA A 147 -13.23 18.25 14.21
C ALA A 147 -14.50 17.39 14.20
N LEU A 148 -14.89 16.92 15.38
CA LEU A 148 -16.08 16.12 15.60
C LEU A 148 -16.97 16.80 16.63
N ILE A 149 -18.28 16.73 16.40
CA ILE A 149 -19.30 17.16 17.36
C ILE A 149 -20.25 15.99 17.54
N PHE A 150 -20.40 15.53 18.77
CA PHE A 150 -21.28 14.42 19.11
C PHE A 150 -22.60 14.92 19.67
N TYR A 151 -23.69 14.29 19.24
CA TYR A 151 -25.04 14.50 19.70
C TYR A 151 -25.64 13.18 20.19
N ASP A 152 -26.35 13.23 21.30
CA ASP A 152 -27.14 12.12 21.83
C ASP A 152 -28.55 12.60 22.10
N GLN A 153 -29.53 11.93 21.49
CA GLN A 153 -30.94 12.31 21.56
C GLN A 153 -31.21 13.80 21.31
N GLY A 154 -30.49 14.41 20.36
CA GLY A 154 -30.61 15.83 20.00
C GLY A 154 -29.81 16.81 20.87
N TYR A 155 -29.12 16.34 21.92
CA TYR A 155 -28.28 17.16 22.79
C TYR A 155 -26.80 17.04 22.44
N ALA A 156 -26.09 18.17 22.35
CA ALA A 156 -24.65 18.17 22.12
C ALA A 156 -23.91 17.62 23.34
N LEU A 157 -23.16 16.53 23.15
CA LEU A 157 -22.29 15.94 24.16
C LEU A 157 -20.96 16.69 24.29
N GLY A 158 -20.43 17.17 23.17
CA GLY A 158 -19.20 17.96 23.15
C GLY A 158 -18.45 17.93 21.83
N PHE A 159 -17.32 18.64 21.84
CA PHE A 159 -16.45 18.87 20.71
C PHE A 159 -15.14 18.09 20.88
N CYS A 160 -14.68 17.44 19.80
CA CYS A 160 -13.37 16.80 19.76
C CYS A 160 -12.57 17.33 18.57
N PHE A 161 -11.34 17.74 18.83
CA PHE A 161 -10.40 18.22 17.82
C PHE A 161 -8.98 17.76 18.15
N ASP A 162 -8.06 17.97 17.21
CA ASP A 162 -6.69 17.47 17.29
C ASP A 162 -5.97 17.87 18.58
N GLY A 163 -5.29 16.90 19.18
CA GLY A 163 -4.43 17.06 20.36
C GLY A 163 -5.15 16.96 21.70
N ARG A 164 -6.45 16.64 21.72
CA ARG A 164 -7.23 16.51 22.97
C ARG A 164 -7.40 15.05 23.41
N LEU A 165 -7.48 14.87 24.73
CA LEU A 165 -7.75 13.56 25.36
C LEU A 165 -9.25 13.33 25.54
N GLU A 166 -10.00 14.40 25.81
CA GLU A 166 -11.41 14.40 26.18
C GLU A 166 -12.20 15.33 25.28
N MET A 167 -13.53 15.21 25.32
CA MET A 167 -14.44 16.15 24.68
C MET A 167 -14.49 17.45 25.47
N GLU A 168 -14.55 18.58 24.76
CA GLU A 168 -14.75 19.90 25.37
C GLU A 168 -16.21 20.32 25.24
N ALA A 169 -16.72 21.03 26.25
CA ALA A 169 -18.10 21.55 26.24
C ALA A 169 -18.27 22.77 25.31
N SER A 170 -17.19 23.41 24.89
CA SER A 170 -17.20 24.60 24.05
C SER A 170 -16.21 24.49 22.90
N ALA A 171 -16.60 24.92 21.70
CA ALA A 171 -15.70 25.03 20.58
C ALA A 171 -14.86 26.33 20.67
N ASP A 172 -13.56 26.21 20.43
CA ASP A 172 -12.69 27.37 20.18
C ASP A 172 -12.88 27.83 18.72
N ILE A 173 -13.60 28.94 18.56
CA ILE A 173 -13.98 29.50 17.25
C ILE A 173 -12.73 29.87 16.42
N GLU A 174 -11.67 30.36 17.06
CA GLU A 174 -10.45 30.81 16.38
C GLU A 174 -9.66 29.64 15.76
N ARG A 175 -9.86 28.42 16.28
CA ARG A 175 -9.21 27.19 15.79
C ARG A 175 -10.17 26.28 15.02
N SER A 176 -11.35 26.80 14.68
CA SER A 176 -12.39 26.01 14.05
C SER A 176 -11.97 25.53 12.65
N VAL A 177 -12.03 24.21 12.46
CA VAL A 177 -11.80 23.55 11.16
C VAL A 177 -12.83 24.03 10.13
N ALA A 178 -14.01 24.47 10.57
CA ALA A 178 -15.08 24.99 9.73
C ALA A 178 -14.69 26.28 8.98
N LEU A 179 -13.73 27.04 9.49
CA LEU A 179 -13.27 28.30 8.87
C LEU A 179 -12.18 28.08 7.82
N LEU A 180 -11.70 26.85 7.65
CA LEU A 180 -10.62 26.55 6.70
C LEU A 180 -11.16 26.47 5.26
N PRO A 181 -10.39 26.95 4.28
CA PRO A 181 -10.77 26.82 2.86
C PRO A 181 -11.04 25.37 2.47
N GLY A 182 -12.15 25.13 1.79
CA GLY A 182 -12.55 23.79 1.35
C GLY A 182 -13.01 22.84 2.46
N ALA A 183 -13.36 23.37 3.64
CA ALA A 183 -13.96 22.60 4.71
C ALA A 183 -15.22 21.87 4.24
N ARG A 184 -15.31 20.59 4.58
CA ARG A 184 -16.43 19.72 4.27
C ARG A 184 -17.09 19.20 5.53
N LEU A 185 -18.38 18.89 5.42
CA LEU A 185 -19.20 18.31 6.47
C LEU A 185 -19.69 16.92 6.07
N ASP A 186 -19.57 15.99 7.00
CA ASP A 186 -20.34 14.76 7.00
C ASP A 186 -21.29 14.76 8.20
N VAL A 187 -22.47 14.18 8.00
CA VAL A 187 -23.43 13.90 9.07
C VAL A 187 -23.61 12.40 9.15
N LEU A 188 -23.28 11.82 10.29
CA LEU A 188 -23.38 10.38 10.54
C LEU A 188 -24.38 10.13 11.65
N GLU A 189 -25.33 9.22 11.39
CA GLU A 189 -26.13 8.61 12.44
C GLU A 189 -25.26 7.56 13.15
N ILE A 190 -25.21 7.63 14.47
CA ILE A 190 -24.41 6.75 15.31
C ILE A 190 -25.28 6.13 16.40
N ARG A 191 -24.80 5.04 17.01
CA ARG A 191 -25.43 4.48 18.21
C ARG A 191 -24.98 5.25 19.44
N SER A 192 -25.87 5.37 20.43
CA SER A 192 -25.50 5.95 21.72
C SER A 192 -24.44 5.07 22.39
N ALA A 193 -23.50 5.70 23.10
CA ALA A 193 -22.38 5.02 23.74
C ALA A 193 -22.85 3.93 24.73
N ASP A 194 -23.99 4.14 25.39
CA ASP A 194 -24.57 3.24 26.38
C ASP A 194 -25.15 1.96 25.78
N GLU A 195 -25.45 1.95 24.48
CA GLU A 195 -26.00 0.80 23.76
C GLU A 195 -24.93 -0.06 23.08
N ILE A 196 -23.66 0.35 23.14
CA ILE A 196 -22.56 -0.32 22.44
C ILE A 196 -22.14 -1.57 23.23
N VAL A 197 -22.48 -2.74 22.68
CA VAL A 197 -21.91 -4.00 23.13
C VAL A 197 -20.53 -4.17 22.50
N LEU A 198 -19.48 -3.98 23.30
CA LEU A 198 -18.09 -4.13 22.85
C LEU A 198 -17.69 -5.60 22.84
N ALA A 199 -17.23 -6.07 21.68
CA ALA A 199 -16.56 -7.36 21.58
C ALA A 199 -15.05 -7.17 21.77
N ASP A 200 -14.42 -7.98 22.63
CA ASP A 200 -12.95 -8.08 22.65
C ASP A 200 -12.50 -9.00 21.51
N LEU A 201 -12.05 -8.42 20.39
CA LEU A 201 -11.58 -9.16 19.23
C LEU A 201 -10.33 -10.00 19.55
N MET A 202 -9.47 -9.53 20.46
CA MET A 202 -8.30 -10.30 20.94
C MET A 202 -8.65 -11.31 22.02
N GLY A 203 -9.81 -11.16 22.67
CA GLY A 203 -10.39 -12.18 23.53
C GLY A 203 -11.07 -13.29 22.74
N SER A 204 -11.57 -12.96 21.55
CA SER A 204 -12.36 -13.87 20.71
C SER A 204 -11.53 -14.67 19.71
N ALA A 205 -10.35 -14.18 19.31
CA ALA A 205 -9.43 -14.94 18.45
C ALA A 205 -7.96 -14.56 18.68
N ASP A 206 -7.06 -15.52 18.44
CA ASP A 206 -5.62 -15.29 18.43
C ASP A 206 -5.18 -14.63 17.11
N LEU A 207 -4.54 -13.47 17.21
CA LEU A 207 -4.04 -12.71 16.06
C LEU A 207 -2.72 -13.30 15.51
N GLY A 208 -2.00 -14.09 16.29
CA GLY A 208 -0.74 -14.73 15.89
C GLY A 208 -0.88 -15.59 14.63
N PRO A 209 -1.82 -16.55 14.57
CA PRO A 209 -2.10 -17.34 13.38
C PRO A 209 -2.44 -16.50 12.13
N ILE A 210 -3.21 -15.42 12.28
CA ILE A 210 -3.56 -14.50 11.18
C ILE A 210 -2.28 -13.86 10.64
N TRP A 211 -1.44 -13.31 11.53
CA TRP A 211 -0.15 -12.71 11.16
C TRP A 211 0.78 -13.68 10.43
N GLN A 212 0.96 -14.89 10.97
CA GLN A 212 1.86 -15.89 10.37
C GLN A 212 1.36 -16.33 9.00
N ARG A 213 0.04 -16.52 8.84
CA ARG A 213 -0.58 -16.85 7.56
C ARG A 213 -0.33 -15.75 6.54
N THR A 214 -0.62 -14.49 6.88
CA THR A 214 -0.40 -13.34 5.99
C THR A 214 1.07 -13.22 5.58
N ARG A 215 2.00 -13.37 6.54
CA ARG A 215 3.44 -13.33 6.26
C ARG A 215 3.88 -14.44 5.30
N LYS A 216 3.39 -15.66 5.50
CA LYS A 216 3.72 -16.80 4.63
C LYS A 216 3.21 -16.57 3.20
N LEU A 217 1.95 -16.14 3.06
CA LEU A 217 1.34 -15.85 1.75
C LEU A 217 2.13 -14.80 0.98
N LEU A 218 2.48 -13.68 1.62
CA LEU A 218 3.25 -12.61 0.99
C LEU A 218 4.65 -13.05 0.56
N MET A 219 5.33 -13.88 1.38
CA MET A 219 6.64 -14.43 1.02
C MET A 219 6.55 -15.40 -0.17
N GLU A 220 5.51 -16.23 -0.22
CA GLU A 220 5.27 -17.14 -1.34
C GLU A 220 4.93 -16.39 -2.64
N GLU A 221 4.12 -15.34 -2.57
CA GLU A 221 3.82 -14.47 -3.72
C GLU A 221 5.08 -13.78 -4.24
N ARG A 222 5.92 -13.25 -3.34
CA ARG A 222 7.18 -12.63 -3.73
C ARG A 222 8.10 -13.63 -4.43
N ARG A 223 8.26 -14.83 -3.86
CA ARG A 223 9.07 -15.89 -4.45
C ARG A 223 8.55 -16.28 -5.84
N LYS A 224 7.23 -16.45 -5.99
CA LYS A 224 6.61 -16.76 -7.29
C LYS A 224 6.88 -15.65 -8.32
N ARG A 225 6.76 -14.38 -7.93
CA ARG A 225 7.04 -13.24 -8.83
C ARG A 225 8.50 -13.23 -9.28
N GLU A 226 9.43 -13.46 -8.35
CA GLU A 226 10.86 -13.55 -8.65
C GLU A 226 11.17 -14.73 -9.58
N GLU A 227 10.61 -15.92 -9.30
CA GLU A 227 10.74 -17.10 -10.17
C GLU A 227 10.17 -16.86 -11.58
N THR A 228 9.00 -16.20 -11.70
CA THR A 228 8.42 -15.87 -13.01
C THR A 228 9.24 -14.83 -13.76
N ALA A 229 9.81 -13.85 -13.06
CA ALA A 229 10.66 -12.83 -13.68
C ALA A 229 11.96 -13.43 -14.21
N ILE A 230 12.60 -14.33 -13.44
CA ILE A 230 13.79 -15.06 -13.87
C ILE A 230 13.48 -15.91 -15.11
N ARG A 231 12.39 -16.69 -15.09
CA ARG A 231 11.99 -17.50 -16.25
C ARG A 231 11.72 -16.67 -17.50
N SER A 232 11.04 -15.53 -17.35
CA SER A 232 10.79 -14.61 -18.46
C SER A 232 12.10 -14.07 -19.01
N GLN A 233 13.02 -13.66 -18.14
CA GLN A 233 14.33 -13.14 -18.53
C GLN A 233 15.18 -14.21 -19.25
N GLU A 234 15.19 -15.44 -18.76
CA GLU A 234 15.88 -16.58 -19.41
C GLU A 234 15.28 -16.86 -20.80
N GLN A 235 13.96 -16.82 -20.94
CA GLN A 235 13.28 -17.01 -22.21
C GLN A 235 13.58 -15.88 -23.21
N ASP A 236 13.62 -14.63 -22.75
CA ASP A 236 13.99 -13.47 -23.56
C ASP A 236 15.45 -13.53 -24.01
N GLN A 237 16.36 -13.89 -23.11
CA GLN A 237 17.78 -14.08 -23.43
C GLN A 237 17.98 -15.20 -24.45
N SER A 238 17.31 -16.35 -24.27
CA SER A 238 17.37 -17.46 -25.23
C SER A 238 16.83 -17.05 -26.61
N SER A 239 15.70 -16.32 -26.65
CA SER A 239 15.09 -15.85 -27.90
C SER A 239 16.00 -14.85 -28.62
N ARG A 240 16.58 -13.89 -27.90
CA ARG A 240 17.56 -12.93 -28.44
C ARG A 240 18.77 -13.65 -29.02
N ARG A 241 19.33 -14.61 -28.28
CA ARG A 241 20.49 -15.41 -28.72
C ARG A 241 20.20 -16.20 -29.98
N GLN A 242 19.02 -16.84 -30.08
CA GLN A 242 18.59 -17.56 -31.28
C GLN A 242 18.42 -16.62 -32.47
N HIS A 243 17.81 -15.44 -32.24
CA HIS A 243 17.63 -14.44 -33.28
C HIS A 243 18.97 -13.92 -33.81
N THR A 244 19.89 -13.51 -32.93
CA THR A 244 21.23 -13.04 -33.35
C THR A 244 22.01 -14.12 -34.08
N LEU A 245 21.94 -15.37 -33.61
CA LEU A 245 22.56 -16.50 -34.32
C LEU A 245 21.99 -16.65 -35.74
N ALA A 246 20.67 -16.58 -35.92
CA ALA A 246 20.03 -16.68 -37.23
C ALA A 246 20.45 -15.54 -38.18
N VAL A 247 20.54 -14.31 -37.67
CA VAL A 247 21.02 -13.15 -38.41
C VAL A 247 22.48 -13.34 -38.83
N PHE A 248 23.37 -13.74 -37.91
CA PHE A 248 24.77 -13.98 -38.22
C PHE A 248 24.96 -15.11 -39.23
N LYS A 249 24.17 -16.19 -39.15
CA LYS A 249 24.17 -17.24 -40.18
C LYS A 249 23.81 -16.69 -41.56
N THR A 250 22.78 -15.85 -41.64
CA THR A 250 22.35 -15.23 -42.90
C THR A 250 23.46 -14.35 -43.50
N ILE A 251 24.10 -13.50 -42.67
CA ILE A 251 25.22 -12.65 -43.12
C ILE A 251 26.39 -13.53 -43.59
N ALA A 252 26.77 -14.55 -42.84
CA ALA A 252 27.87 -15.44 -43.22
C ALA A 252 27.59 -16.22 -44.51
N ALA A 253 26.35 -16.68 -44.71
CA ALA A 253 25.91 -17.34 -45.94
C ALA A 253 26.09 -16.42 -47.16
N ASN A 254 25.75 -15.13 -47.02
CA ASN A 254 25.86 -14.15 -48.10
C ASN A 254 27.32 -13.83 -48.48
N HIS A 255 28.24 -13.80 -47.51
CA HIS A 255 29.63 -13.40 -47.76
C HIS A 255 30.57 -14.55 -48.16
N ILE A 256 30.42 -15.71 -47.50
CA ILE A 256 31.36 -16.84 -47.63
C ILE A 256 30.65 -18.20 -47.75
N GLY A 257 29.34 -18.21 -47.97
CA GLY A 257 28.56 -19.41 -48.31
C GLY A 257 28.32 -20.36 -47.14
N LYS A 258 27.95 -21.61 -47.45
CA LYS A 258 27.57 -22.65 -46.46
C LYS A 258 28.67 -22.93 -45.43
N PHE A 259 29.94 -22.79 -45.80
CA PHE A 259 31.05 -22.96 -44.87
C PHE A 259 31.09 -21.86 -43.80
N GLY A 260 30.70 -20.62 -44.13
CA GLY A 260 30.60 -19.53 -43.15
C GLY A 260 29.55 -19.78 -42.10
N VAL A 261 28.40 -20.33 -42.50
CA VAL A 261 27.33 -20.72 -41.57
C VAL A 261 27.86 -21.70 -40.52
N SER A 262 28.62 -22.70 -40.94
CA SER A 262 29.23 -23.68 -40.03
C SER A 262 30.27 -23.06 -39.10
N GLN A 263 31.08 -22.10 -39.57
CA GLN A 263 32.04 -21.40 -38.70
C GLN A 263 31.35 -20.47 -37.69
N VAL A 264 30.25 -19.82 -38.08
CA VAL A 264 29.42 -19.03 -37.15
C VAL A 264 28.82 -19.93 -36.08
N GLU A 265 28.24 -21.07 -36.43
CA GLU A 265 27.70 -22.02 -35.45
C GLU A 265 28.77 -22.47 -34.44
N LYS A 266 29.96 -22.80 -34.95
CA LYS A 266 31.07 -23.28 -34.13
C LYS A 266 31.61 -22.20 -33.18
N ALA A 267 31.81 -20.98 -33.68
CA ALA A 267 32.29 -19.87 -32.85
C ALA A 267 31.20 -19.41 -31.86
N PHE A 268 29.94 -19.35 -32.29
CA PHE A 268 28.83 -18.85 -31.47
C PHE A 268 28.41 -19.83 -30.36
N ALA A 269 28.76 -21.12 -30.48
CA ALA A 269 28.56 -22.10 -29.42
C ALA A 269 29.27 -21.73 -28.11
N ALA A 270 30.38 -20.97 -28.18
CA ALA A 270 31.13 -20.50 -27.01
C ALA A 270 30.58 -19.19 -26.41
N VAL A 271 29.56 -18.56 -27.03
CA VAL A 271 28.93 -17.33 -26.55
C VAL A 271 27.90 -17.67 -25.48
N SER A 272 28.02 -17.00 -24.32
CA SER A 272 27.11 -17.15 -23.18
C SER A 272 25.67 -16.73 -23.53
N ALA A 273 24.71 -17.11 -22.68
CA ALA A 273 23.31 -16.70 -22.84
C ALA A 273 23.11 -15.18 -22.72
N GLU A 274 23.95 -14.52 -21.92
CA GLU A 274 23.89 -13.07 -21.68
C GLU A 274 24.48 -12.24 -22.82
N MET A 275 25.27 -12.87 -23.71
CA MET A 275 25.93 -12.22 -24.86
C MET A 275 26.64 -10.92 -24.46
N THR A 276 27.51 -11.01 -23.46
CA THR A 276 28.28 -9.85 -22.98
C THR A 276 29.20 -9.33 -24.09
N SER A 277 29.64 -8.06 -23.96
CA SER A 277 30.56 -7.46 -24.95
C SER A 277 31.83 -8.27 -25.13
N ALA A 278 32.37 -8.83 -24.04
CA ALA A 278 33.57 -9.68 -24.07
C ALA A 278 33.32 -11.02 -24.80
N ASP A 279 32.14 -11.62 -24.62
CA ASP A 279 31.78 -12.86 -25.33
C ASP A 279 31.68 -12.63 -26.83
N LEU A 280 31.11 -11.50 -27.25
CA LEU A 280 30.96 -11.13 -28.65
C LEU A 280 32.30 -10.77 -29.30
N GLU A 281 33.17 -10.04 -28.60
CA GLU A 281 34.53 -9.77 -29.09
C GLU A 281 35.32 -11.06 -29.31
N LYS A 282 35.25 -11.98 -28.36
CA LYS A 282 35.87 -13.31 -28.49
C LYS A 282 35.27 -14.09 -29.67
N PHE A 283 33.95 -14.07 -29.84
CA PHE A 283 33.28 -14.68 -30.98
C PHE A 283 33.80 -14.15 -32.32
N TYR A 284 33.94 -12.83 -32.48
CA TYR A 284 34.43 -12.27 -33.73
C TYR A 284 35.88 -12.65 -34.03
N LEU A 285 36.73 -12.73 -33.00
CA LEU A 285 38.11 -13.20 -33.13
C LEU A 285 38.15 -14.68 -33.56
N ASP A 286 37.41 -15.54 -32.86
CA ASP A 286 37.33 -16.97 -33.16
C ASP A 286 36.77 -17.22 -34.58
N LEU A 287 35.73 -16.49 -34.97
CA LEU A 287 35.16 -16.54 -36.31
C LEU A 287 36.18 -16.11 -37.38
N GLN A 288 36.96 -15.05 -37.11
CA GLN A 288 38.00 -14.61 -38.03
C GLN A 288 39.08 -15.68 -38.21
N HIS A 289 39.50 -16.34 -37.14
CA HIS A 289 40.48 -17.44 -37.21
C HIS A 289 39.94 -18.65 -37.98
N LEU A 290 38.70 -19.04 -37.72
CA LEU A 290 38.05 -20.18 -38.37
C LEU A 290 37.76 -19.95 -39.86
N ALA A 291 37.36 -18.74 -40.24
CA ALA A 291 36.99 -18.42 -41.63
C ALA A 291 38.21 -18.22 -42.56
N ARG A 292 39.40 -17.93 -42.02
CA ARG A 292 40.64 -17.71 -42.80
C ARG A 292 41.04 -18.90 -43.68
N LEU A 293 40.62 -20.10 -43.30
CA LEU A 293 40.89 -21.33 -44.07
C LEU A 293 40.02 -21.45 -45.34
N VAL A 294 38.96 -20.63 -45.46
CA VAL A 294 37.92 -20.81 -46.47
C VAL A 294 37.66 -19.54 -47.30
N ALA A 295 38.07 -18.36 -46.84
CA ALA A 295 37.87 -17.10 -47.56
C ALA A 295 39.04 -16.11 -47.37
N GLY A 296 39.18 -15.17 -48.32
CA GLY A 296 40.15 -14.09 -48.23
C GLY A 296 39.82 -13.07 -47.13
N GLN A 297 40.86 -12.47 -46.52
CA GLN A 297 40.73 -11.54 -45.38
C GLN A 297 39.72 -10.42 -45.60
N THR A 298 39.68 -9.83 -46.80
CA THR A 298 38.77 -8.72 -47.12
C THR A 298 37.30 -9.12 -47.01
N LYS A 299 36.92 -10.34 -47.42
CA LYS A 299 35.53 -10.83 -47.30
C LYS A 299 35.17 -11.09 -45.83
N ILE A 300 36.11 -11.63 -45.06
CA ILE A 300 35.93 -11.93 -43.63
C ILE A 300 35.75 -10.64 -42.83
N SER A 301 36.57 -9.60 -43.10
CA SER A 301 36.46 -8.31 -42.42
C SER A 301 35.13 -7.60 -42.73
N THR A 302 34.66 -7.64 -43.97
CA THR A 302 33.38 -7.03 -44.36
C THR A 302 32.21 -7.76 -43.71
N MET A 303 32.24 -9.10 -43.68
CA MET A 303 31.24 -9.92 -42.99
C MET A 303 31.15 -9.59 -41.49
N ILE A 304 32.29 -9.53 -40.79
CA ILE A 304 32.33 -9.22 -39.35
C ILE A 304 31.85 -7.77 -39.08
N ALA A 305 32.23 -6.82 -39.93
CA ALA A 305 31.77 -5.44 -39.81
C ALA A 305 30.24 -5.33 -39.97
N GLU A 306 29.65 -6.08 -40.90
CA GLU A 306 28.21 -6.15 -41.08
C GLU A 306 27.49 -6.79 -39.88
N MET A 307 28.04 -7.89 -39.34
CA MET A 307 27.51 -8.51 -38.12
C MET A 307 27.52 -7.57 -36.91
N LYS A 308 28.60 -6.80 -36.73
CA LYS A 308 28.70 -5.80 -35.65
C LYS A 308 27.68 -4.69 -35.83
N LYS A 309 27.57 -4.14 -37.04
CA LYS A 309 26.61 -3.09 -37.37
C LYS A 309 25.16 -3.54 -37.15
N GLN A 310 24.83 -4.77 -37.56
CA GLN A 310 23.49 -5.32 -37.38
C GLN A 310 23.18 -5.56 -35.89
N HIS A 311 24.14 -6.08 -35.12
CA HIS A 311 23.96 -6.28 -33.69
C HIS A 311 23.84 -4.96 -32.89
N GLU A 312 24.54 -3.90 -33.32
CA GLU A 312 24.41 -2.56 -32.75
C GLU A 312 23.07 -1.89 -33.08
N HIS A 313 22.45 -2.25 -34.20
CA HIS A 313 21.13 -1.74 -34.59
C HIS A 313 19.97 -2.44 -33.87
N ASP A 314 20.16 -3.69 -33.46
CA ASP A 314 19.16 -4.52 -32.76
C ASP A 314 19.22 -4.40 -31.21
N ARG A 315 20.06 -3.49 -30.67
CA ARG A 315 20.17 -3.16 -29.23
C ARG A 315 19.24 -2.01 -28.84
#